data_AF-A0A951E9Q2-F1
#
_entry.id   AF-A0A951E9Q2-F1
#
_cell.length_a   1.000
_cell.length_b   1.000
_cell.length_c   1.000
_cell.angle_alpha   90.00
_cell.angle_beta   90.00
_cell.angle_gamma   90.00
#
_symmetry.space_group_name_H-M   'P 1'
#
loop_
_entity.id
_entity.type
_entity.pdbx_description
1 polymer ?
#
loop_
_entity_poly.entity_id
_entity_poly.type
_entity_poly.pdbx_seq_one_letter_code
_entity_poly.pdbx_strand_id
1 'polypeptide(L)'
;MIHFGMPEFYVQVAKRLRDCGLVVAEGWDRPSSTGYAYMLAARITGQRGAKALVSQDIDYASLGIPVIWPDGLGQLARHKRGLGVLGWLDVVLFTPILTVSMVLGGRDWLLRARMEINDNTKARLRFGSRILIDERDAKLLAALEKIYQQHRDEDVTVAVVFGAGHIAAVVRGLNSRYGYRGISGEWLSVIDF
;
A
#
# COMPACT_ATOMS: atom_id res chain seq x y z
N MET A 1 -1.43 0.00 0.72
CA MET A 1 -0.14 0.04 0.00
C MET A 1 0.32 1.50 -0.10
N ILE A 2 1.50 1.83 -0.62
CA ILE A 2 1.87 3.23 -0.88
C ILE A 2 1.35 3.64 -2.26
N HIS A 3 0.33 4.50 -2.26
CA HIS A 3 -0.45 4.83 -3.46
C HIS A 3 0.16 5.94 -4.34
N PHE A 4 1.24 6.58 -3.90
CA PHE A 4 2.04 7.50 -4.70
C PHE A 4 3.51 7.47 -4.26
N GLY A 5 4.42 7.69 -5.20
CA GLY A 5 5.86 7.63 -4.95
C GLY A 5 6.64 7.95 -6.21
N MET A 6 7.96 7.83 -6.13
CA MET A 6 8.85 7.94 -7.29
C MET A 6 8.72 6.69 -8.17
N PRO A 7 8.85 6.80 -9.50
CA PRO A 7 8.80 5.65 -10.40
C PRO A 7 9.82 4.56 -10.03
N GLU A 8 11.03 4.96 -9.61
CA GLU A 8 12.13 4.07 -9.26
C GLU A 8 11.78 3.18 -8.06
N PHE A 9 10.96 3.67 -7.12
CA PHE A 9 10.45 2.87 -6.01
C PHE A 9 9.60 1.70 -6.53
N TYR A 10 8.65 1.96 -7.43
CA TYR A 10 7.79 0.92 -7.97
C TYR A 10 8.55 -0.07 -8.85
N VAL A 11 9.56 0.38 -9.59
CA VAL A 11 10.47 -0.50 -10.34
C VAL A 11 11.22 -1.45 -9.40
N GLN A 12 11.73 -0.95 -8.27
CA GLN A 12 12.43 -1.76 -7.27
C GLN A 12 11.49 -2.77 -6.60
N VAL A 13 10.27 -2.36 -6.26
CA VAL A 13 9.25 -3.27 -5.74
C VAL A 13 8.94 -4.35 -6.76
N ALA A 14 8.65 -3.99 -8.01
CA ALA A 14 8.34 -4.97 -9.07
C ALA A 14 9.50 -5.96 -9.29
N LYS A 15 10.75 -5.49 -9.25
CA LYS A 15 11.93 -6.38 -9.35
C LYS A 15 11.93 -7.43 -8.23
N ARG A 16 11.78 -6.99 -6.97
CA ARG A 16 11.75 -7.90 -5.81
C ARG A 16 10.57 -8.87 -5.85
N LEU A 17 9.42 -8.42 -6.35
CA LEU A 17 8.25 -9.28 -6.51
C LEU A 17 8.51 -10.41 -7.50
N ARG A 18 9.19 -10.16 -8.62
CA ARG A 18 9.50 -11.21 -9.62
C ARG A 18 10.35 -12.36 -9.07
N ASP A 19 11.15 -12.09 -8.05
CA ASP A 19 12.00 -13.11 -7.42
C ASP A 19 11.21 -14.00 -6.43
N CYS A 20 9.94 -13.69 -6.18
CA CYS A 20 9.05 -14.47 -5.30
C CYS A 20 8.27 -15.53 -6.10
N GLY A 21 7.89 -16.63 -5.44
CA GLY A 21 7.08 -17.68 -6.06
C GLY A 21 5.58 -17.32 -6.17
N LEU A 22 5.11 -16.41 -5.31
CA LEU A 22 3.71 -16.01 -5.22
C LEU A 22 3.59 -14.61 -4.63
N VAL A 23 2.60 -13.83 -5.06
CA VAL A 23 2.25 -12.53 -4.49
C VAL A 23 0.83 -12.53 -3.93
N VAL A 24 0.66 -12.04 -2.72
CA VAL A 24 -0.63 -11.72 -2.11
C VAL A 24 -0.74 -10.21 -2.03
N ALA A 25 -1.54 -9.61 -2.91
CA ALA A 25 -1.61 -8.17 -3.07
C ALA A 25 -2.99 -7.61 -2.71
N GLU A 26 -2.99 -6.37 -2.25
CA GLU A 26 -4.18 -5.59 -1.97
C GLU A 26 -4.91 -5.25 -3.29
N GLY A 27 -6.16 -5.70 -3.49
CA GLY A 27 -6.90 -5.57 -4.75
C GLY A 27 -7.35 -4.16 -5.11
N TRP A 28 -6.98 -3.17 -4.31
CA TRP A 28 -7.24 -1.77 -4.60
C TRP A 28 -6.15 -1.18 -5.50
N ASP A 29 -6.16 -1.59 -6.77
CA ASP A 29 -5.25 -1.07 -7.80
C ASP A 29 -5.83 0.16 -8.54
N ARG A 30 -6.85 0.82 -7.95
CA ARG A 30 -7.32 2.10 -8.47
C ARG A 30 -6.41 3.22 -7.98
N PRO A 31 -6.21 4.26 -8.81
CA PRO A 31 -5.66 5.51 -8.34
C PRO A 31 -6.40 5.94 -7.06
N SER A 32 -5.67 6.09 -5.96
CA SER A 32 -6.25 6.50 -4.68
C SER A 32 -6.65 7.97 -4.79
N SER A 33 -7.92 8.31 -4.53
CA SER A 33 -8.37 9.72 -4.52
C SER A 33 -7.54 10.54 -3.54
N THR A 34 -7.25 9.97 -2.36
CA THR A 34 -6.33 10.53 -1.38
C THR A 34 -4.92 10.69 -1.95
N GLY A 35 -4.36 9.65 -2.57
CA GLY A 35 -3.02 9.72 -3.18
C GLY A 35 -2.90 10.83 -4.23
N TYR A 36 -3.93 10.99 -5.07
CA TYR A 36 -4.03 12.08 -6.05
C TYR A 36 -4.10 13.46 -5.39
N ALA A 37 -4.91 13.61 -4.33
CA ALA A 37 -5.02 14.88 -3.60
C ALA A 37 -3.67 15.29 -2.99
N TYR A 38 -2.94 14.35 -2.39
CA TYR A 38 -1.59 14.60 -1.86
C TYR A 38 -0.61 15.00 -2.96
N MET A 39 -0.59 14.27 -4.07
CA MET A 39 0.29 14.56 -5.19
C MET A 39 -0.01 15.94 -5.82
N LEU A 40 -1.30 16.28 -5.97
CA LEU A 40 -1.73 17.57 -6.50
C LEU A 40 -1.37 18.72 -5.55
N ALA A 41 -1.65 18.58 -4.25
CA ALA A 41 -1.27 19.55 -3.23
C ALA A 41 0.25 19.76 -3.16
N ALA A 42 1.02 18.68 -3.25
CA ALA A 42 2.49 18.73 -3.27
C ALA A 42 3.01 19.49 -4.49
N ARG A 43 2.39 19.31 -5.66
CA ARG A 43 2.72 20.04 -6.90
C ARG A 43 2.36 21.52 -6.81
N ILE A 44 1.16 21.84 -6.32
CA ILE A 44 0.70 23.23 -6.14
C ILE A 44 1.64 24.00 -5.21
N THR A 45 2.08 23.37 -4.13
CA THR A 45 2.95 24.01 -3.13
C THR A 45 4.43 23.93 -3.45
N GLY A 46 4.82 23.32 -4.58
CA GLY A 46 6.20 23.18 -5.00
C GLY A 46 7.06 22.39 -4.00
N GLN A 47 6.49 21.37 -3.37
CA GLN A 47 7.28 20.43 -2.54
C GLN A 47 8.37 19.80 -3.40
N ARG A 48 9.52 19.49 -2.77
CA ARG A 48 10.61 18.79 -3.47
C ARG A 48 10.10 17.48 -4.06
N GLY A 49 10.63 17.07 -5.21
CA GLY A 49 10.27 15.81 -5.88
C GLY A 49 8.84 15.71 -6.43
N ALA A 50 7.93 16.64 -6.12
CA ALA A 50 6.50 16.52 -6.41
C ALA A 50 6.14 16.36 -7.89
N LYS A 51 6.97 16.87 -8.80
CA LYS A 51 6.77 16.74 -10.25
C LYS A 51 7.01 15.31 -10.74
N ALA A 52 7.93 14.58 -10.12
CA ALA A 52 8.29 13.22 -10.49
C ALA A 52 7.40 12.16 -9.82
N LEU A 53 6.64 12.53 -8.78
CA LEU A 53 5.69 11.62 -8.15
C LEU A 53 4.68 11.08 -9.15
N VAL A 54 4.49 9.77 -9.11
CA VAL A 54 3.47 9.02 -9.84
C VAL A 54 2.51 8.36 -8.86
N SER A 55 1.29 8.08 -9.32
CA SER A 55 0.42 7.15 -8.61
C SER A 55 1.01 5.75 -8.70
N GLN A 56 0.67 4.89 -7.75
CA GLN A 56 1.04 3.48 -7.74
C GLN A 56 0.96 2.85 -9.14
N ASP A 57 2.11 2.38 -9.61
CA ASP A 57 2.30 1.82 -10.94
C ASP A 57 3.08 0.50 -10.83
N ILE A 58 2.38 -0.56 -10.44
CA ILE A 58 2.92 -1.93 -10.44
C ILE A 58 2.10 -2.77 -11.40
N ASP A 59 2.68 -3.13 -12.54
CA ASP A 59 2.07 -4.05 -13.47
C ASP A 59 2.23 -5.50 -12.99
N TYR A 60 1.32 -5.93 -12.12
CA TYR A 60 1.25 -7.29 -11.61
C TYR A 60 1.10 -8.35 -12.71
N ALA A 61 0.51 -8.01 -13.86
CA ALA A 61 0.35 -8.96 -14.96
C ALA A 61 1.70 -9.26 -15.64
N SER A 62 2.60 -8.28 -15.68
CA SER A 62 3.95 -8.42 -16.24
C SER A 62 4.93 -9.20 -15.35
N LEU A 63 4.56 -9.53 -14.10
CA LEU A 63 5.48 -10.18 -13.16
C LEU A 63 5.74 -11.66 -13.50
N GLY A 64 4.85 -12.31 -14.25
CA GLY A 64 5.01 -13.72 -14.64
C GLY A 64 4.79 -14.73 -13.50
N ILE A 65 4.32 -14.28 -12.33
CA ILE A 65 4.09 -15.09 -11.14
C ILE A 65 2.62 -15.00 -10.70
N PRO A 66 2.08 -16.02 -10.00
CA PRO A 66 0.71 -15.98 -9.53
C PRO A 66 0.49 -14.84 -8.53
N VAL A 67 -0.64 -14.13 -8.69
CA VAL A 67 -1.05 -13.04 -7.80
C VAL A 67 -2.45 -13.32 -7.23
N ILE A 68 -2.54 -13.39 -5.91
CA ILE A 68 -3.77 -13.61 -5.15
C ILE A 68 -4.28 -12.27 -4.64
N TRP A 69 -5.59 -12.06 -4.77
CA TRP A 69 -6.30 -10.86 -4.35
C TRP A 69 -7.34 -11.23 -3.27
N PRO A 70 -6.97 -11.23 -1.98
CA PRO A 70 -7.82 -11.75 -0.90
C PRO A 70 -9.15 -11.01 -0.73
N ASP A 71 -9.18 -9.72 -1.07
CA ASP A 71 -10.36 -8.88 -0.96
C ASP A 71 -11.32 -9.03 -2.15
N GLY A 72 -10.96 -9.80 -3.19
CA GLY A 72 -11.75 -9.99 -4.40
C GLY A 72 -11.83 -8.74 -5.30
N LEU A 73 -11.22 -7.62 -4.89
CA LEU A 73 -11.33 -6.34 -5.58
C LEU A 73 -10.39 -6.24 -6.78
N GLY A 74 -9.30 -7.01 -6.81
CA GLY A 74 -8.31 -7.00 -7.89
C GLY A 74 -8.84 -7.48 -9.26
N GLN A 75 -9.89 -8.29 -9.29
CA GLN A 75 -10.56 -8.67 -10.55
C GLN A 75 -11.43 -7.53 -11.12
N LEU A 76 -12.09 -6.76 -10.24
CA LEU A 76 -12.94 -5.61 -10.60
C LEU A 76 -12.12 -4.35 -10.95
N ALA A 77 -10.95 -4.17 -10.33
CA ALA A 77 -10.07 -3.03 -10.58
C ALA A 77 -9.44 -3.07 -11.99
N ARG A 78 -9.16 -4.27 -12.52
CA ARG A 78 -8.53 -4.48 -13.84
C ARG A 78 -9.26 -3.85 -15.03
N HIS A 79 -10.59 -3.64 -14.92
CA HIS A 79 -11.41 -3.20 -16.04
C HIS A 79 -11.64 -1.69 -16.12
N LYS A 80 -11.23 -0.89 -15.12
CA LYS A 80 -11.42 0.57 -15.12
C LYS A 80 -10.22 1.29 -14.51
N ARG A 81 -9.26 1.67 -15.35
CA ARG A 81 -8.17 2.60 -14.99
C ARG A 81 -8.74 4.02 -14.93
N GLY A 82 -9.05 4.50 -13.72
CA GLY A 82 -9.50 5.88 -13.50
C GLY A 82 -10.26 6.09 -12.19
N LEU A 83 -10.23 7.31 -11.68
CA LEU A 83 -11.09 7.75 -10.58
C LEU A 83 -12.53 7.90 -11.09
N GLY A 84 -13.49 7.31 -10.37
CA GLY A 84 -14.91 7.60 -10.59
C GLY A 84 -15.26 9.02 -10.15
N VAL A 85 -16.49 9.48 -10.44
CA VAL A 85 -16.97 10.84 -10.09
C VAL A 85 -16.79 11.14 -8.60
N LEU A 86 -17.14 10.19 -7.73
CA LEU A 86 -16.94 10.34 -6.27
C LEU A 86 -15.45 10.48 -5.90
N GLY A 87 -14.56 9.73 -6.57
CA GLY A 87 -13.13 9.84 -6.33
C GLY A 87 -12.56 11.19 -6.76
N TRP A 88 -13.09 11.79 -7.82
CA TRP A 88 -12.75 13.17 -8.20
C TRP A 88 -13.29 14.20 -7.20
N LEU A 89 -14.50 13.98 -6.66
CA LEU A 89 -15.07 14.83 -5.63
C LEU A 89 -14.21 14.83 -4.35
N ASP A 90 -13.73 13.66 -3.93
CA ASP A 90 -12.75 13.54 -2.85
C ASP A 90 -11.48 14.37 -3.16
N VAL A 91 -10.92 14.25 -4.37
CA VAL A 91 -9.73 15.01 -4.77
C VAL A 91 -9.97 16.51 -4.65
N VAL A 92 -11.09 17.01 -5.18
CA VAL A 92 -11.45 18.45 -5.13
C VAL A 92 -11.64 18.91 -3.68
N LEU A 93 -12.20 18.07 -2.81
CA LEU A 93 -12.44 18.41 -1.40
C LEU A 93 -11.15 18.40 -0.57
N PHE A 94 -10.28 17.39 -0.73
CA PHE A 94 -9.09 17.21 0.10
C PHE A 94 -7.89 18.05 -0.36
N THR A 95 -7.74 18.29 -1.66
CA THR A 95 -6.61 19.07 -2.21
C THR A 95 -6.43 20.45 -1.54
N PRO A 96 -7.47 21.31 -1.39
CA PRO A 96 -7.28 22.62 -0.78
C PRO A 96 -6.86 22.54 0.68
N ILE A 97 -7.41 21.59 1.44
CA ILE A 97 -7.06 21.37 2.86
C ILE A 97 -5.57 20.98 2.97
N LEU A 98 -5.14 20.02 2.14
CA LEU A 98 -3.75 19.58 2.11
C LEU A 98 -2.80 20.69 1.63
N THR A 99 -3.24 21.49 0.66
CA THR A 99 -2.46 22.63 0.14
C THR A 99 -2.20 23.64 1.26
N VAL A 100 -3.23 24.06 2.00
CA VAL A 100 -3.07 24.98 3.14
C VAL A 100 -2.14 24.38 4.19
N SER A 101 -2.30 23.09 4.51
CA SER A 101 -1.44 22.39 5.47
C SER A 101 0.03 22.39 5.03
N MET A 102 0.31 22.11 3.76
CA MET A 102 1.67 22.10 3.20
C MET A 102 2.28 23.50 3.09
N VAL A 103 1.48 24.55 2.80
CA VAL A 103 1.95 25.94 2.81
C VAL A 103 2.39 26.35 4.22
N LEU A 104 1.55 26.10 5.22
CA LEU A 104 1.88 26.37 6.63
C LEU A 104 3.05 25.51 7.13
N GLY A 105 3.14 24.30 6.58
CA GLY A 105 4.15 23.30 6.90
C GLY A 105 5.49 23.47 6.19
N GLY A 106 5.63 24.41 5.26
CA GLY A 106 6.85 24.63 4.47
C GLY A 106 7.13 23.55 3.40
N ARG A 107 8.25 23.70 2.69
CA ARG A 107 8.65 22.86 1.54
C ARG A 107 9.10 21.43 1.88
N ASP A 108 9.31 21.16 3.17
CA ASP A 108 9.72 19.86 3.72
C ASP A 108 8.60 19.23 4.54
N TRP A 109 7.33 19.62 4.33
CA TRP A 109 6.21 19.13 5.13
C TRP A 109 6.05 17.61 5.02
N LEU A 110 6.17 17.06 3.81
CA LEU A 110 6.12 15.61 3.58
C LEU A 110 7.24 14.86 4.32
N LEU A 111 8.41 15.48 4.46
CA LEU A 111 9.57 14.91 5.18
C LEU A 111 9.37 14.92 6.70
N ARG A 112 8.70 15.95 7.23
CA ARG A 112 8.44 16.10 8.66
C ARG A 112 7.18 15.40 9.12
N ALA A 113 6.29 15.05 8.20
CA ALA A 113 5.11 14.27 8.50
C ALA A 113 5.55 12.91 9.06
N ARG A 114 5.34 12.69 10.36
CA ARG A 114 5.54 11.39 11.01
C ARG A 114 4.50 10.40 10.49
N MET A 115 4.79 9.80 9.34
CA MET A 115 3.96 8.78 8.69
C MET A 115 4.38 7.35 9.07
N GLU A 116 5.21 7.22 10.10
CA GLU A 116 5.71 5.94 10.58
C GLU A 116 4.59 5.11 11.22
N ILE A 117 4.40 3.90 10.70
CA ILE A 117 3.52 2.88 11.27
C ILE A 117 4.41 1.71 11.62
N ASN A 118 4.49 1.39 12.92
CA ASN A 118 5.23 0.26 13.45
C ASN A 118 4.27 -0.91 13.71
N ASP A 119 4.80 -2.13 13.82
CA ASP A 119 4.00 -3.33 14.13
C ASP A 119 3.30 -3.24 15.49
N ASN A 120 3.85 -2.43 16.41
CA ASN A 120 3.26 -2.11 17.71
C ASN A 120 2.28 -0.93 17.66
N THR A 121 2.12 -0.26 16.52
CA THR A 121 1.22 0.88 16.37
C THR A 121 -0.22 0.40 16.48
N LYS A 122 -0.88 0.75 17.59
CA LYS A 122 -2.34 0.68 17.69
C LYS A 122 -2.91 1.78 16.80
N ALA A 123 -3.27 1.43 15.57
CA ALA A 123 -3.86 2.37 14.63
C ALA A 123 -5.10 3.04 15.27
N ARG A 124 -5.01 4.35 15.54
CA ARG A 124 -6.16 5.18 16.00
C ARG A 124 -7.07 5.46 14.80
N LEU A 125 -7.68 4.39 14.29
CA LEU A 125 -8.64 4.44 13.21
C LEU A 125 -9.99 4.94 13.73
N ARG A 126 -10.69 5.74 12.93
CA ARG A 126 -12.10 6.13 13.19
C ARG A 126 -12.94 4.86 13.25
N PHE A 127 -14.00 4.85 14.08
CA PHE A 127 -14.75 3.63 14.45
C PHE A 127 -15.19 2.77 13.24
N GLY A 128 -15.60 3.38 12.12
CA GLY A 128 -15.97 2.65 10.89
C GLY A 128 -14.79 2.10 10.06
N SER A 129 -13.62 2.75 10.11
CA SER A 129 -12.42 2.27 9.41
C SER A 129 -11.78 1.05 10.08
N ARG A 130 -12.03 0.83 11.39
CA ARG A 130 -11.57 -0.37 12.11
C ARG A 130 -12.24 -1.62 11.59
N ILE A 131 -13.57 -1.61 11.49
CA ILE A 131 -14.36 -2.76 11.02
C ILE A 131 -13.92 -3.19 9.62
N LEU A 132 -13.75 -2.22 8.70
CA LEU A 132 -13.28 -2.50 7.34
C LEU A 132 -11.85 -3.05 7.31
N ILE A 133 -10.97 -2.60 8.21
CA ILE A 133 -9.60 -3.11 8.31
C ILE A 133 -9.61 -4.52 8.89
N ASP A 134 -10.38 -4.78 9.95
CA ASP A 134 -10.49 -6.09 10.59
C ASP A 134 -11.04 -7.14 9.62
N GLU A 135 -12.04 -6.79 8.80
CA GLU A 135 -12.56 -7.69 7.75
C GLU A 135 -11.53 -7.97 6.65
N ARG A 136 -10.77 -6.96 6.23
CA ARG A 136 -9.71 -7.13 5.22
C ARG A 136 -8.54 -7.94 5.78
N ASP A 137 -8.18 -7.74 7.04
CA ASP A 137 -7.18 -8.50 7.77
C ASP A 137 -7.60 -9.97 7.88
N ALA A 138 -8.88 -10.24 8.19
CA ALA A 138 -9.40 -11.60 8.24
C ALA A 138 -9.31 -12.31 6.88
N LYS A 139 -9.67 -11.63 5.78
CA LYS A 139 -9.54 -12.17 4.42
C LYS A 139 -8.07 -12.41 4.04
N LEU A 140 -7.19 -11.48 4.37
CA LEU A 140 -5.75 -11.62 4.13
C LEU A 140 -5.17 -12.80 4.90
N LEU A 141 -5.47 -12.92 6.20
CA LEU A 141 -5.02 -14.03 7.02
C LEU A 141 -5.56 -15.38 6.53
N ALA A 142 -6.83 -15.44 6.10
CA ALA A 142 -7.39 -16.65 5.52
C ALA A 142 -6.69 -17.07 4.21
N ALA A 143 -6.32 -16.10 3.36
CA ALA A 143 -5.55 -16.38 2.16
C ALA A 143 -4.14 -16.90 2.48
N LEU A 144 -3.46 -16.27 3.45
CA LEU A 144 -2.13 -16.71 3.90
C LEU A 144 -2.16 -18.09 4.56
N GLU A 145 -3.19 -18.38 5.35
CA GLU A 145 -3.42 -19.71 5.92
C GLU A 145 -3.60 -20.77 4.84
N LYS A 146 -4.40 -20.48 3.80
CA LYS A 146 -4.56 -21.40 2.68
C LYS A 146 -3.23 -21.69 1.96
N ILE A 147 -2.44 -20.65 1.71
CA ILE A 147 -1.12 -20.78 1.07
C ILE A 147 -0.19 -21.61 1.95
N TYR A 148 -0.15 -21.33 3.26
CA TYR A 148 0.63 -22.11 4.21
C TYR A 148 0.25 -23.59 4.16
N GLN A 149 -1.04 -23.93 4.21
CA GLN A 149 -1.46 -25.33 4.14
C GLN A 149 -1.10 -26.02 2.82
N GLN A 150 -1.10 -25.27 1.70
CA GLN A 150 -0.78 -25.81 0.38
C GLN A 150 0.72 -26.02 0.15
N HIS A 151 1.56 -25.15 0.74
CA HIS A 151 3.00 -25.10 0.46
C HIS A 151 3.87 -25.29 1.71
N ARG A 152 3.33 -25.80 2.83
CA ARG A 152 4.07 -25.93 4.11
C ARG A 152 5.35 -26.77 4.01
N ASP A 153 5.39 -27.71 3.07
CA ASP A 153 6.49 -28.65 2.88
C ASP A 153 7.38 -28.23 1.68
N GLU A 154 7.12 -27.07 1.08
CA GLU A 154 7.85 -26.50 -0.06
C GLU A 154 8.60 -25.22 0.34
N ASP A 155 9.75 -24.97 -0.27
CA ASP A 155 10.48 -23.70 -0.10
C ASP A 155 9.93 -22.65 -1.08
N VAL A 156 8.88 -21.94 -0.65
CA VAL A 156 8.21 -20.90 -1.45
C VAL A 156 8.30 -19.55 -0.75
N THR A 157 8.88 -18.57 -1.44
CA THR A 157 8.84 -17.17 -1.01
C THR A 157 7.52 -16.52 -1.42
N VAL A 158 6.72 -16.09 -0.44
CA VAL A 158 5.43 -15.43 -0.64
C VAL A 158 5.56 -13.94 -0.31
N ALA A 159 5.36 -13.08 -1.31
CA ALA A 159 5.33 -11.63 -1.09
C ALA A 159 3.94 -11.16 -0.64
N VAL A 160 3.87 -10.30 0.38
CA VAL A 160 2.64 -9.68 0.84
C VAL A 160 2.69 -8.17 0.57
N VAL A 161 1.84 -7.67 -0.32
CA VAL A 161 1.81 -6.26 -0.74
C VAL A 161 0.53 -5.58 -0.25
N PHE A 162 0.58 -5.07 0.98
CA PHE A 162 -0.55 -4.42 1.65
C PHE A 162 -0.15 -3.08 2.29
N GLY A 163 -1.13 -2.27 2.66
CA GLY A 163 -0.89 -1.08 3.48
C GLY A 163 -0.31 -1.43 4.84
N ALA A 164 0.57 -0.57 5.37
CA ALA A 164 1.23 -0.77 6.66
C ALA A 164 0.26 -1.05 7.82
N GLY A 165 -0.97 -0.50 7.76
CA GLY A 165 -2.02 -0.79 8.74
C GLY A 165 -2.42 -2.25 8.88
N HIS A 166 -2.20 -3.08 7.84
CA HIS A 166 -2.54 -4.51 7.82
C HIS A 166 -1.37 -5.40 8.28
N ILE A 167 -0.13 -4.93 8.17
CA ILE A 167 1.08 -5.74 8.40
C ILE A 167 1.17 -6.21 9.85
N ALA A 168 0.78 -5.37 10.81
CA ALA A 168 0.74 -5.75 12.22
C ALA A 168 -0.21 -6.94 12.47
N ALA A 169 -1.32 -7.04 11.73
CA ALA A 169 -2.25 -8.16 11.84
C ALA A 169 -1.65 -9.44 11.23
N VAL A 170 -0.97 -9.31 10.08
CA VAL A 170 -0.25 -10.40 9.42
C VAL A 170 0.82 -10.99 10.32
N VAL A 171 1.71 -10.15 10.86
CA VAL A 171 2.82 -10.60 11.72
C VAL A 171 2.27 -11.33 12.96
N ARG A 172 1.27 -10.76 13.64
CA ARG A 172 0.64 -11.40 14.81
C ARG A 172 -0.07 -12.70 14.44
N GLY A 173 -0.80 -12.73 13.33
CA GLY A 173 -1.54 -13.89 12.86
C GLY A 173 -0.61 -15.06 12.51
N LEU A 174 0.44 -14.79 11.74
CA LEU A 174 1.42 -15.82 11.36
C LEU A 174 2.25 -16.30 12.56
N ASN A 175 2.62 -15.41 13.47
CA ASN A 175 3.34 -15.77 14.69
C ASN A 175 2.51 -16.67 15.62
N SER A 176 1.28 -16.25 15.92
CA SER A 176 0.43 -16.99 16.86
C SER A 176 0.00 -18.36 16.33
N ARG A 177 -0.19 -18.52 15.02
CA ARG A 177 -0.68 -19.75 14.40
C ARG A 177 0.43 -20.72 13.99
N TYR A 178 1.54 -20.21 13.48
CA TYR A 178 2.58 -21.03 12.83
C TYR A 178 4.00 -20.70 13.32
N GLY A 179 4.16 -19.76 14.26
CA GLY A 179 5.46 -19.46 14.87
C GLY A 179 6.37 -18.54 14.04
N TYR A 180 5.93 -18.01 12.89
CA TYR A 180 6.73 -17.08 12.07
C TYR A 180 7.13 -15.83 12.85
N ARG A 181 8.34 -15.33 12.57
CA ARG A 181 8.89 -14.11 13.17
C ARG A 181 9.64 -13.33 12.10
N GLY A 182 9.62 -12.00 12.20
CA GLY A 182 10.49 -11.15 11.38
C GLY A 182 11.95 -11.41 11.75
N ILE A 183 12.78 -11.71 10.75
CA ILE A 183 14.21 -12.01 10.93
C ILE A 183 15.07 -10.82 10.49
N SER A 184 14.66 -10.14 9.42
CA SER A 184 15.34 -8.96 8.88
C SER A 184 14.33 -8.02 8.21
N GLY A 185 14.79 -6.81 7.89
CA GLY A 185 14.03 -5.82 7.16
C GLY A 185 14.95 -4.95 6.31
N GLU A 186 14.47 -4.59 5.13
CA GLU A 186 15.14 -3.66 4.23
C GLU A 186 14.22 -2.48 3.95
N TRP A 187 14.83 -1.30 3.78
CA TRP A 187 14.10 -0.07 3.50
C TRP A 187 14.21 0.30 2.02
N LEU A 188 13.11 0.77 1.45
CA LEU A 188 13.05 1.36 0.13
C LEU A 188 12.58 2.81 0.25
N SER A 189 13.31 3.73 -0.39
CA SER A 189 12.92 5.14 -0.46
C SER A 189 11.76 5.31 -1.43
N VAL A 190 10.63 5.76 -0.90
CA VAL A 190 9.42 6.06 -1.68
C VAL A 190 9.60 7.35 -2.47
N ILE A 191 10.28 8.31 -1.84
CA ILE A 191 10.66 9.59 -2.43
C ILE A 191 12.13 9.78 -2.11
N ASP A 192 12.94 9.92 -3.15
CA ASP A 192 14.38 10.17 -3.04
C ASP A 192 14.66 11.62 -3.46
N PHE A 193 15.59 12.29 -2.78
CA PHE A 193 15.87 13.72 -2.92
C PHE A 193 17.34 14.01 -3.10
#